data_AF-A0A3E0P5P7-F1
#
_entry.id   AF-A0A3E0P5P7-F1
#
_cell.length_a   1.000
_cell.length_b   1.000
_cell.length_c   1.000
_cell.angle_alpha   90.00
_cell.angle_beta   90.00
_cell.angle_gamma   90.00
#
_symmetry.space_group_name_H-M   'P 1'
#
loop_
_entity.id
_entity.type
_entity.pdbx_description
1 polymer ?
#
loop_
_entity_poly.entity_id
_entity_poly.type
_entity_poly.pdbx_seq_one_letter_code
_entity_poly.pdbx_strand_id
1 'polypeptide(L)'
;MRRQACLLLTIFLGLSSTALGLGGTLLHPLIGYPSDIDPASMQQADDALRFMKEKLTFLDGHFVNQFAYNRFGGSAPDTSQFVTLLKEAEAWNVRVAFRDFGEQDSAFSLTQVMTTHEVVVTINSGRDDFRLKDFQPHLSQLGATGATGAASK
;
A
#
# COMPACT_ATOMS: atom_id res chain seq x y z
N MET A 1 -65.76 -25.20 -14.39
CA MET A 1 -65.57 -24.76 -12.99
C MET A 1 -64.08 -24.94 -12.67
N ARG A 2 -63.23 -23.92 -12.81
CA ARG A 2 -62.63 -23.11 -11.72
C ARG A 2 -62.38 -23.91 -10.43
N ARG A 3 -61.10 -24.14 -10.09
CA ARG A 3 -60.41 -23.62 -8.88
C ARG A 3 -59.05 -24.31 -8.62
N GLN A 4 -58.04 -23.47 -8.33
CA GLN A 4 -57.01 -23.63 -7.29
C GLN A 4 -55.93 -24.71 -7.49
N ALA A 5 -54.66 -24.50 -7.18
CA ALA A 5 -53.92 -23.33 -6.73
C ALA A 5 -52.43 -23.58 -7.00
N CYS A 6 -51.72 -22.54 -7.46
CA CYS A 6 -50.26 -22.48 -7.38
C CYS A 6 -49.83 -22.66 -5.92
N LEU A 7 -48.92 -23.60 -5.66
CA LEU A 7 -48.08 -23.54 -4.47
C LEU A 7 -46.61 -23.56 -4.93
N LEU A 8 -46.17 -22.40 -5.41
CA LEU A 8 -44.77 -22.01 -5.46
C LEU A 8 -44.30 -21.88 -4.01
N LEU A 9 -43.63 -22.92 -3.49
CA LEU A 9 -42.89 -22.81 -2.25
C LEU A 9 -41.52 -22.21 -2.56
N THR A 10 -41.50 -20.89 -2.57
CA THR A 10 -40.30 -20.06 -2.66
C THR A 10 -39.47 -20.27 -1.39
N ILE A 11 -38.42 -21.09 -1.46
CA ILE A 11 -37.38 -21.11 -0.42
C ILE A 11 -36.51 -19.88 -0.65
N PHE A 12 -36.98 -18.74 -0.14
CA PHE A 12 -36.20 -17.52 0.05
C PHE A 12 -35.74 -17.51 1.51
N LEU A 13 -34.76 -18.36 1.84
CA LEU A 13 -34.07 -18.31 3.13
C LEU A 13 -32.75 -17.58 2.94
N GLY A 14 -32.63 -16.46 3.65
CA GLY A 14 -31.58 -15.48 3.50
C GLY A 14 -30.21 -16.09 3.61
N LEU A 15 -29.48 -16.08 2.50
CA LEU A 15 -28.04 -15.95 2.54
C LEU A 15 -27.77 -14.53 3.02
N SER A 16 -27.70 -14.37 4.34
CA SER A 16 -26.90 -13.31 4.94
C SER A 16 -25.58 -13.32 4.20
N SER A 17 -25.36 -12.31 3.36
CA SER A 17 -24.12 -12.11 2.62
C SER A 17 -23.03 -11.86 3.64
N THR A 18 -22.49 -12.95 4.19
CA THR A 18 -21.16 -12.95 4.76
C THR A 18 -20.26 -12.56 3.59
N ALA A 19 -19.76 -11.33 3.63
CA ALA A 19 -18.61 -10.99 2.80
C ALA A 19 -17.49 -11.94 3.24
N LEU A 20 -17.39 -13.09 2.58
CA LEU A 20 -16.29 -14.03 2.75
C LEU A 20 -15.05 -13.29 2.27
N GLY A 21 -14.28 -12.76 3.21
CA GLY A 21 -13.01 -12.13 2.89
C GLY A 21 -12.11 -13.17 2.25
N LEU A 22 -11.75 -12.98 0.98
CA LEU A 22 -10.72 -13.79 0.35
C LEU A 22 -9.38 -13.27 0.83
N GLY A 23 -8.60 -14.10 1.50
CA GLY A 23 -7.29 -13.72 2.01
C GLY A 23 -6.33 -14.89 2.03
N GLY A 24 -5.04 -14.57 2.07
CA GLY A 24 -3.97 -15.56 2.05
C GLY A 24 -2.58 -14.96 2.24
N THR A 25 -1.60 -15.84 2.39
CA THR A 25 -0.17 -15.49 2.49
C THR A 25 0.44 -15.36 1.10
N LEU A 26 1.35 -14.42 0.93
CA LEU A 26 2.11 -14.20 -0.30
C LEU A 26 3.48 -14.86 -0.18
N LEU A 27 3.85 -15.67 -1.17
CA LEU A 27 5.21 -16.24 -1.28
C LEU A 27 6.21 -15.27 -1.92
N HIS A 28 5.69 -14.27 -2.63
CA HIS A 28 6.44 -13.24 -3.33
C HIS A 28 5.73 -11.89 -3.18
N PRO A 29 6.45 -10.77 -3.25
CA PRO A 29 5.83 -9.46 -3.11
C PRO A 29 4.82 -9.22 -4.23
N LEU A 30 3.67 -8.66 -3.87
CA LEU A 30 2.61 -8.28 -4.78
C LEU A 30 2.41 -6.77 -4.78
N ILE A 31 2.57 -6.16 -5.95
CA ILE A 31 2.07 -4.83 -6.27
C ILE A 31 1.33 -4.94 -7.61
N GLY A 32 0.13 -4.39 -7.68
CA GLY A 32 -0.64 -4.25 -8.92
C GLY A 32 -0.38 -2.89 -9.59
N TYR A 33 -0.52 -2.84 -10.90
CA TYR A 33 -0.57 -1.58 -11.63
C TYR A 33 -1.99 -1.01 -11.59
N PRO A 34 -2.14 0.32 -11.62
CA PRO A 34 -3.40 0.95 -12.04
C PRO A 34 -3.81 0.43 -13.42
N SER A 35 -5.11 0.31 -13.66
CA SER A 35 -5.64 -0.10 -14.97
C SER A 35 -5.43 0.95 -16.06
N ASP A 36 -5.22 2.20 -15.69
CA ASP A 36 -5.12 3.39 -16.53
C ASP A 36 -3.71 3.97 -16.61
N ILE A 37 -2.69 3.21 -16.17
CA ILE A 37 -1.29 3.63 -16.22
C ILE A 37 -0.82 3.91 -17.66
N ASP A 38 -0.12 5.01 -17.87
CA ASP A 38 0.50 5.30 -19.17
C ASP A 38 1.84 4.56 -19.35
N PRO A 39 2.33 4.40 -20.59
CA PRO A 39 3.53 3.61 -20.87
C PRO A 39 4.81 4.13 -20.20
N ALA A 40 4.95 5.44 -19.99
CA ALA A 40 6.16 6.01 -19.39
C ALA A 40 6.19 5.71 -17.88
N SER A 41 5.08 5.95 -17.19
CA SER A 41 4.91 5.57 -15.79
C SER A 41 5.02 4.07 -15.57
N MET A 42 4.54 3.25 -16.52
CA MET A 42 4.69 1.79 -16.46
C MET A 42 6.17 1.37 -16.47
N GLN A 43 7.00 1.98 -17.32
CA GLN A 43 8.42 1.66 -17.37
C GLN A 43 9.15 2.06 -16.08
N GLN A 44 8.83 3.23 -15.52
CA GLN A 44 9.43 3.66 -14.25
C GLN A 44 8.95 2.81 -13.07
N ALA A 45 7.69 2.38 -13.08
CA ALA A 45 7.16 1.42 -12.13
C ALA A 45 7.93 0.08 -12.23
N ASP A 46 8.20 -0.42 -13.43
CA ASP A 46 9.01 -1.62 -13.63
C ASP A 46 10.43 -1.47 -13.06
N ASP A 47 11.04 -0.30 -13.22
CA ASP A 47 12.36 0.00 -12.67
C ASP A 47 12.34 0.00 -11.13
N ALA A 48 11.30 0.59 -10.51
CA ALA A 48 11.08 0.55 -9.07
C ALA A 48 10.91 -0.90 -8.56
N LEU A 49 10.13 -1.71 -9.26
CA LEU A 49 9.87 -3.12 -8.89
C LEU A 49 11.07 -4.03 -9.14
N ARG A 50 11.89 -3.73 -10.14
CA ARG A 50 13.19 -4.38 -10.32
C ARG A 50 14.13 -4.05 -9.16
N PHE A 51 14.26 -2.77 -8.80
CA PHE A 51 15.04 -2.36 -7.63
C PHE A 51 14.58 -3.08 -6.36
N MET A 52 13.26 -3.13 -6.11
CA MET A 52 12.68 -3.85 -4.97
C MET A 52 13.14 -5.30 -4.92
N LYS A 53 13.08 -6.03 -6.05
CA LYS A 53 13.45 -7.44 -6.12
C LYS A 53 14.96 -7.68 -5.97
N GLU A 54 15.79 -6.74 -6.42
CA GLU A 54 17.24 -6.89 -6.44
C GLU A 54 17.94 -6.39 -5.17
N LYS A 55 17.39 -5.37 -4.51
CA LYS A 55 18.04 -4.65 -3.40
C LYS A 55 17.36 -4.86 -2.06
N LEU A 56 16.10 -5.25 -2.04
CA LEU A 56 15.33 -5.43 -0.81
C LEU A 56 15.09 -6.91 -0.56
N THR A 57 14.96 -7.27 0.71
CA THR A 57 14.66 -8.65 1.11
C THR A 57 13.18 -8.74 1.44
N PHE A 58 12.41 -9.50 0.65
CA PHE A 58 11.02 -9.81 1.00
C PHE A 58 11.01 -10.72 2.25
N LEU A 59 10.32 -10.29 3.30
CA LEU A 59 10.22 -11.03 4.55
C LEU A 59 8.94 -11.88 4.56
N ASP A 60 7.81 -11.22 4.34
CA ASP A 60 6.50 -11.86 4.25
C ASP A 60 5.50 -10.94 3.52
N GLY A 61 4.35 -11.51 3.21
CA GLY A 61 3.22 -10.73 2.76
C GLY A 61 1.90 -11.48 2.94
N HIS A 62 0.82 -10.73 2.91
CA HIS A 62 -0.52 -11.26 2.94
C HIS A 62 -1.45 -10.35 2.15
N PHE A 63 -2.58 -10.88 1.71
CA PHE A 63 -3.63 -10.11 1.10
C PHE A 63 -4.96 -10.42 1.78
N VAL A 64 -5.84 -9.41 1.80
CA VAL A 64 -7.22 -9.55 2.23
C VAL A 64 -8.07 -8.68 1.31
N ASN A 65 -8.97 -9.30 0.56
CA ASN A 65 -9.79 -8.62 -0.44
C ASN A 65 -8.92 -7.81 -1.42
N GLN A 66 -9.12 -6.49 -1.46
CA GLN A 66 -8.42 -5.54 -2.34
C GLN A 66 -7.13 -4.95 -1.75
N PHE A 67 -6.69 -5.47 -0.61
CA PHE A 67 -5.51 -5.00 0.10
C PHE A 67 -4.37 -6.01 -0.03
N ALA A 68 -3.19 -5.54 -0.39
CA ALA A 68 -1.96 -6.31 -0.33
C ALA A 68 -1.00 -5.66 0.67
N TYR A 69 -0.44 -6.48 1.55
CA TYR A 69 0.52 -6.08 2.57
C TYR A 69 1.80 -6.87 2.34
N ASN A 70 2.92 -6.16 2.25
CA ASN A 70 4.24 -6.75 2.03
C ASN A 70 5.21 -6.16 3.04
N ARG A 71 6.03 -6.99 3.67
CA ARG A 71 7.11 -6.55 4.57
C ARG A 71 8.46 -6.81 3.93
N PHE A 72 9.36 -5.85 4.10
CA PHE A 72 10.70 -5.91 3.53
C PHE A 72 11.77 -5.58 4.57
N GLY A 73 12.90 -6.26 4.45
CA GLY A 73 14.18 -5.86 5.00
C GLY A 73 15.00 -5.09 3.97
N GLY A 74 16.03 -4.39 4.43
CA GLY A 74 16.87 -3.52 3.62
C GLY A 74 17.63 -2.51 4.47
N SER A 75 18.53 -1.76 3.84
CA SER A 75 19.23 -0.63 4.47
C SER A 75 18.39 0.65 4.38
N ALA A 76 18.69 1.66 5.20
CA ALA A 76 18.05 2.97 5.08
C ALA A 76 18.28 3.62 3.69
N PRO A 77 19.50 3.61 3.11
CA PRO A 77 19.73 4.08 1.74
C PRO A 77 18.88 3.36 0.69
N ASP A 78 18.83 2.02 0.72
CA ASP A 78 18.06 1.26 -0.27
C ASP A 78 16.56 1.52 -0.12
N THR A 79 16.07 1.61 1.11
CA THR A 79 14.67 1.93 1.38
C THR A 79 14.32 3.33 0.89
N SER A 80 15.18 4.32 1.16
CA SER A 80 14.96 5.70 0.72
C SER A 80 14.99 5.81 -0.81
N GLN A 81 15.91 5.10 -1.47
CA GLN A 81 15.99 5.03 -2.93
C GLN A 81 14.75 4.35 -3.53
N PHE A 82 14.26 3.27 -2.93
CA PHE A 82 13.04 2.61 -3.39
C PHE A 82 11.82 3.53 -3.29
N VAL A 83 11.69 4.29 -2.20
CA VAL A 83 10.62 5.29 -2.06
C VAL A 83 10.71 6.39 -3.12
N THR A 84 11.93 6.83 -3.47
CA THR A 84 12.16 7.77 -4.58
C THR A 84 11.63 7.20 -5.89
N LEU A 85 12.05 5.97 -6.25
CA LEU A 85 11.63 5.31 -7.49
C LEU A 85 10.11 5.10 -7.56
N LEU A 86 9.47 4.75 -6.45
CA LEU A 86 8.01 4.62 -6.39
C LEU A 86 7.29 5.94 -6.67
N LYS A 87 7.81 7.07 -6.17
CA LYS A 87 7.23 8.40 -6.41
C LYS A 87 7.49 8.89 -7.82
N GLU A 88 8.71 8.71 -8.32
CA GLU A 88 9.11 9.10 -9.68
C GLU A 88 8.36 8.32 -10.76
N ALA A 89 7.87 7.11 -10.45
CA ALA A 89 7.07 6.35 -11.38
C ALA A 89 5.71 6.96 -11.69
N GLU A 90 5.18 7.82 -10.80
CA GLU A 90 3.84 8.44 -10.92
C GLU A 90 2.68 7.45 -11.14
N ALA A 91 2.96 6.15 -10.97
CA ALA A 91 2.01 5.05 -11.15
C ALA A 91 1.10 4.87 -9.92
N TRP A 92 1.50 5.35 -8.75
CA TRP A 92 0.73 5.19 -7.52
C TRP A 92 0.65 6.49 -6.75
N ASN A 93 -0.42 6.66 -5.98
CA ASN A 93 -0.46 7.69 -4.95
C ASN A 93 0.37 7.20 -3.75
N VAL A 94 1.66 7.56 -3.71
CA VAL A 94 2.60 7.08 -2.70
C VAL A 94 2.56 7.95 -1.45
N ARG A 95 2.15 7.35 -0.33
CA ARG A 95 2.20 7.99 1.00
C ARG A 95 3.28 7.33 1.85
N VAL A 96 4.06 8.15 2.55
CA VAL A 96 5.12 7.67 3.46
C VAL A 96 4.71 7.94 4.90
N ALA A 97 4.80 6.92 5.74
CA ALA A 97 4.50 6.98 7.17
C ALA A 97 5.67 6.39 7.97
N PHE A 98 5.72 6.73 9.26
CA PHE A 98 6.70 6.20 10.20
C PHE A 98 5.95 5.51 11.33
N ARG A 99 6.42 4.32 11.70
CA ARG A 99 5.89 3.57 12.83
C ARG A 99 6.98 2.66 13.40
N ASP A 100 6.98 2.48 14.71
CA ASP A 100 7.79 1.45 15.34
C ASP A 100 7.06 0.09 15.23
N PHE A 101 7.72 -0.89 14.63
CA PHE A 101 7.21 -2.27 14.52
C PHE A 101 7.68 -3.17 15.67
N GLY A 102 8.65 -2.73 16.49
CA GLY A 102 9.23 -3.49 17.60
C GLY A 102 10.23 -4.58 17.18
N GLU A 103 10.43 -4.80 15.88
CA GLU A 103 11.33 -5.78 15.30
C GLU A 103 12.39 -5.09 14.42
N GLN A 104 13.58 -5.69 14.28
CA GLN A 104 14.73 -5.04 13.63
C GLN A 104 14.95 -5.46 12.17
N ASP A 105 14.42 -6.62 11.79
CA ASP A 105 14.54 -7.17 10.44
C ASP A 105 13.70 -6.41 9.41
N SER A 106 12.50 -5.96 9.79
CA SER A 106 11.64 -5.15 8.92
C SER A 106 12.14 -3.71 8.79
N ALA A 107 12.58 -3.33 7.59
CA ALA A 107 12.85 -1.95 7.20
C ALA A 107 11.56 -1.14 7.03
N PHE A 108 10.59 -1.73 6.32
CA PHE A 108 9.32 -1.08 6.02
C PHE A 108 8.25 -2.11 5.65
N SER A 109 6.99 -1.66 5.67
CA SER A 109 5.87 -2.37 5.06
C SER A 109 5.28 -1.55 3.91
N LEU A 110 4.91 -2.23 2.83
CA LEU A 110 4.16 -1.68 1.71
C LEU A 110 2.73 -2.17 1.79
N THR A 111 1.78 -1.26 1.96
CA THR A 111 0.35 -1.55 1.86
C THR A 111 -0.19 -0.95 0.57
N GLN A 112 -0.78 -1.76 -0.29
CA GLN A 112 -1.46 -1.30 -1.49
C GLN A 112 -2.97 -1.45 -1.33
N VAL A 113 -3.70 -0.39 -1.67
CA VAL A 113 -5.15 -0.43 -1.86
C VAL A 113 -5.42 -0.45 -3.36
N MET A 114 -5.76 -1.62 -3.89
CA MET A 114 -5.87 -1.82 -5.34
C MET A 114 -6.93 -0.92 -6.01
N THR A 115 -7.96 -0.51 -5.26
CA THR A 115 -9.08 0.31 -5.77
C THR A 115 -8.81 1.80 -5.82
N THR A 116 -7.85 2.32 -5.03
CA THR A 116 -7.54 3.75 -4.95
C THR A 116 -6.17 4.11 -5.51
N HIS A 117 -5.45 3.10 -6.03
CA HIS A 117 -4.06 3.22 -6.48
C HIS A 117 -3.13 3.78 -5.39
N GLU A 118 -3.52 3.72 -4.12
CA GLU A 118 -2.71 4.19 -3.00
C GLU A 118 -1.70 3.11 -2.62
N VAL A 119 -0.45 3.53 -2.48
CA VAL A 119 0.64 2.74 -1.90
C VAL A 119 1.16 3.46 -0.67
N VAL A 120 0.97 2.84 0.49
CA VAL A 120 1.47 3.35 1.77
C VAL A 120 2.76 2.62 2.12
N VAL A 121 3.86 3.36 2.14
CA VAL A 121 5.16 2.90 2.62
C VAL A 121 5.31 3.31 4.08
N THR A 122 5.24 2.34 4.99
CA THR A 122 5.44 2.60 6.42
C THR A 122 6.84 2.17 6.83
N ILE A 123 7.69 3.14 7.15
CA ILE A 123 9.08 2.98 7.54
C ILE A 123 9.15 2.59 9.03
N ASN A 124 9.98 1.60 9.35
CA ASN A 124 10.20 1.17 10.73
C ASN A 124 11.11 2.14 11.47
N SER A 125 10.52 2.97 12.34
CA SER A 125 11.28 3.94 13.16
C SER A 125 11.93 3.33 14.39
N GLY A 126 11.66 2.04 14.69
CA GLY A 126 12.26 1.33 15.82
C GLY A 126 13.67 0.79 15.52
N ARG A 127 14.13 0.91 14.28
CA ARG A 127 15.46 0.47 13.86
C ARG A 127 16.54 1.50 14.16
N ASP A 128 17.65 1.05 14.75
CA ASP A 128 18.76 1.92 15.13
C ASP A 128 19.46 2.58 13.91
N ASP A 129 19.37 1.94 12.74
CA ASP A 129 19.95 2.41 11.48
C ASP A 129 18.98 3.25 10.64
N PHE A 130 17.76 3.51 11.11
CA PHE A 130 16.74 4.28 10.39
C PHE A 130 16.47 5.61 11.08
N ARG A 131 17.12 6.67 10.62
CA ARG A 131 16.95 8.01 11.20
C ARG A 131 15.98 8.83 10.35
N LEU A 132 15.19 9.69 11.00
CA LEU A 132 14.21 10.55 10.33
C LEU A 132 14.82 11.37 9.18
N LYS A 133 16.06 11.84 9.36
CA LYS A 133 16.80 12.63 8.35
C LYS A 133 17.01 11.87 7.03
N ASP A 134 17.12 10.53 7.08
CA ASP A 134 17.42 9.70 5.90
C ASP A 134 16.21 9.62 4.95
N PHE A 135 15.05 10.03 5.44
CA PHE A 135 13.77 10.04 4.73
C PHE A 135 13.10 11.42 4.70
N GLN A 136 13.80 12.46 5.13
CA GLN A 136 13.28 13.83 5.13
C GLN A 136 12.77 14.30 3.75
N PRO A 137 13.39 13.94 2.61
CA PRO A 137 12.83 14.26 1.29
C PRO A 137 11.45 13.67 1.03
N HIS A 138 11.09 12.63 1.79
CA HIS A 138 9.88 11.85 1.57
C HIS A 138 8.71 12.21 2.48
N LEU A 139 9.01 12.89 3.58
CA LEU A 139 8.01 13.43 4.49
C LEU A 139 7.33 14.60 3.77
N SER A 140 6.01 14.51 3.62
CA SER A 140 5.22 15.67 3.23
C SER A 140 5.61 16.84 4.14
N GLN A 141 5.95 18.00 3.58
CA GLN A 141 6.07 19.22 4.36
C GLN A 141 4.71 19.48 5.01
N LEU A 142 4.52 18.98 6.22
CA LEU A 142 3.39 19.32 7.07
C LEU A 142 3.52 20.82 7.38
N GLY A 143 2.92 21.67 6.54
CA GLY A 143 2.66 23.08 6.80
C GLY A 143 3.66 24.09 6.20
N ALA A 144 3.47 24.44 4.93
CA ALA A 144 3.91 25.75 4.38
C ALA A 144 2.73 26.58 3.84
N THR A 145 1.48 26.27 4.26
CA THR A 145 0.26 26.97 3.84
C THR A 145 -0.53 27.58 5.01
N GLY A 146 0.09 27.77 6.19
CA GLY A 146 -0.62 28.23 7.40
C GLY A 146 0.01 29.37 8.21
N ALA A 147 1.04 30.07 7.71
CA ALA A 147 1.76 31.08 8.51
C ALA A 147 1.99 32.43 7.81
N THR A 148 1.04 32.88 7.00
CA THR A 148 1.03 34.26 6.47
C THR A 148 -0.34 34.89 6.69
N GLY A 149 -0.69 35.13 7.95
CA GLY A 149 -1.99 35.72 8.26
C GLY A 149 -2.20 36.12 9.72
N ALA A 150 -1.25 36.79 10.37
CA ALA A 150 -1.53 37.67 11.52
C ALA A 150 -0.26 38.36 12.01
N ALA A 151 0.05 39.52 11.43
CA ALA A 151 0.77 40.60 12.12
C ALA A 151 0.57 41.91 11.35
N SER A 152 -0.66 42.43 11.41
CA SER A 152 -0.92 43.83 11.11
C SER A 152 -1.99 44.33 12.07
N LYS A 153 -1.53 44.84 13.20
CA LYS A 153 -1.94 46.09 13.86
C LYS A 153 -1.19 46.24 15.18
#